data_AF-A0A2V9N8T2-F1
#
_entry.id   AF-A0A2V9N8T2-F1
#
_cell.length_a   1.000
_cell.length_b   1.000
_cell.length_c   1.000
_cell.angle_alpha   90.00
_cell.angle_beta   90.00
_cell.angle_gamma   90.00
#
_symmetry.space_group_name_H-M   'P 1'
#
loop_
_entity.id
_entity.type
_entity.pdbx_description
1 polymer ?
#
loop_
_entity_poly.entity_id
_entity_poly.type
_entity_poly.pdbx_seq_one_letter_code
_entity_poly.pdbx_strand_id
1 'polypeptide(L)'
;MYPEEPNSKLQQLFERFNRRYWRGRLPHYTVIVSDRYVGTRCEKRDRRIYINPSIAPRIVPPLLLHKMAHAAVRGNAHGKLWRDEMERLIRMGAPLKGELAAYSPEAAPQTPASILPEFFDAAFQTDQTWREVWRRKAYEYGFTDKTGRVENQYAAQFRRKARRQWMRGRRLRREDLELRERFFRKKQEM
;
A
#
# COMPACT_ATOMS: atom_id res chain seq x y z
N MET A 1 -11.56 -10.31 -19.24
CA MET A 1 -10.18 -9.82 -19.06
C MET A 1 -10.01 -8.66 -20.02
N TYR A 2 -9.88 -7.45 -19.50
CA TYR A 2 -9.58 -6.28 -20.33
C TYR A 2 -8.14 -6.41 -20.86
N PRO A 3 -7.91 -6.18 -22.16
CA PRO A 3 -6.55 -6.29 -22.72
C PRO A 3 -5.64 -5.22 -22.08
N GLU A 4 -4.38 -5.58 -21.79
CA GLU A 4 -3.36 -4.66 -21.26
C GLU A 4 -2.87 -3.71 -22.36
N GLU A 5 -3.72 -2.77 -22.78
CA GLU A 5 -3.41 -1.86 -23.88
C GLU A 5 -2.89 -0.51 -23.38
N PRO A 6 -1.81 0.01 -23.97
CA PRO A 6 -1.42 1.40 -23.81
C PRO A 6 -2.59 2.32 -24.18
N ASN A 7 -2.92 3.26 -23.31
CA ASN A 7 -4.01 4.19 -23.56
C ASN A 7 -3.47 5.56 -23.97
N SER A 8 -3.65 5.93 -25.24
CA SER A 8 -3.10 7.17 -25.80
C SER A 8 -3.57 8.44 -25.09
N LYS A 9 -4.84 8.51 -24.69
CA LYS A 9 -5.40 9.67 -23.97
C LYS A 9 -4.80 9.82 -22.57
N LEU A 10 -4.69 8.72 -21.83
CA LEU A 10 -4.07 8.72 -20.50
C LEU A 10 -2.55 8.93 -20.58
N GLN A 11 -1.90 8.45 -21.64
CA GLN A 11 -0.50 8.73 -21.91
C GLN A 11 -0.27 10.22 -22.16
N GLN A 12 -1.11 10.86 -22.98
CA GLN A 12 -1.04 12.32 -23.20
C GLN A 12 -1.27 13.10 -21.89
N LEU A 13 -2.18 12.63 -21.04
CA LEU A 13 -2.42 13.23 -19.73
C LEU A 13 -1.19 13.10 -18.82
N PHE A 14 -0.56 11.93 -18.78
CA PHE A 14 0.70 11.72 -18.07
C PHE A 14 1.79 12.67 -18.55
N GLU A 15 1.99 12.78 -19.87
CA GLU A 15 3.02 13.67 -20.42
C GLU A 15 2.75 15.14 -20.13
N ARG A 16 1.47 15.56 -20.18
CA ARG A 16 1.05 16.90 -19.80
C ARG A 16 1.35 17.18 -18.33
N PHE A 17 1.06 16.23 -17.44
CA PHE A 17 1.40 16.35 -16.02
C PHE A 17 2.90 16.34 -15.77
N ASN A 18 3.66 15.51 -16.48
CA ASN A 18 5.11 15.46 -16.36
C ASN A 18 5.72 16.82 -16.70
N ARG A 19 5.33 17.42 -17.82
CA ARG A 19 5.75 18.78 -18.20
C ARG A 19 5.36 19.81 -17.15
N ARG A 20 4.10 19.81 -16.71
CA ARG A 20 3.58 20.83 -15.79
C ARG A 20 4.18 20.77 -14.38
N TYR A 21 4.25 19.58 -13.79
CA TYR A 21 4.58 19.45 -12.36
C TYR A 21 5.99 18.91 -12.10
N TRP A 22 6.61 18.25 -13.07
CA TRP A 22 7.98 17.71 -12.95
C TRP A 22 8.96 18.38 -13.93
N ARG A 23 8.52 19.33 -14.75
CA ARG A 23 9.32 19.98 -15.80
C ARG A 23 9.91 18.96 -16.78
N GLY A 24 9.16 17.88 -17.05
CA GLY A 24 9.59 16.79 -17.93
C GLY A 24 10.63 15.85 -17.34
N ARG A 25 10.98 15.97 -16.05
CA ARG A 25 12.05 15.18 -15.43
C ARG A 25 11.61 13.81 -14.92
N LEU A 26 10.31 13.52 -14.88
CA LEU A 26 9.84 12.18 -14.52
C LEU A 26 10.22 11.22 -15.66
N PRO A 27 10.81 10.04 -15.38
CA PRO A 27 11.06 9.05 -16.42
C PRO A 27 9.77 8.71 -17.16
N HIS A 28 9.88 8.30 -18.42
CA HIS A 28 8.70 7.86 -19.17
C HIS A 28 8.11 6.60 -18.52
N TYR A 29 6.80 6.62 -18.26
CA TYR A 29 6.00 5.46 -17.85
C TYR A 29 4.92 5.22 -18.89
N THR A 30 4.67 3.95 -19.22
CA THR A 30 3.54 3.56 -20.06
C THR A 30 2.27 3.48 -19.20
N VAL A 31 1.22 4.20 -19.61
CA VAL A 31 -0.08 4.16 -18.94
C VAL A 31 -0.99 3.14 -19.63
N ILE A 32 -1.39 2.12 -18.86
CA ILE A 32 -2.13 0.95 -19.33
C ILE A 32 -3.50 0.93 -18.68
N VAL A 33 -4.55 0.68 -19.46
CA VAL A 33 -5.89 0.38 -18.92
C VAL A 33 -6.02 -1.13 -18.76
N SER A 34 -6.34 -1.60 -17.56
CA SER A 34 -6.43 -3.03 -17.29
C SER A 34 -7.22 -3.32 -16.01
N ASP A 35 -7.96 -4.42 -15.98
CA ASP A 35 -8.67 -4.94 -14.80
C ASP A 35 -7.77 -5.75 -13.85
N ARG A 36 -6.47 -5.91 -14.18
CA ARG A 36 -5.49 -6.68 -13.40
C ARG A 36 -5.35 -6.25 -11.94
N TYR A 37 -5.53 -4.97 -11.65
CA TYR A 37 -5.47 -4.42 -10.30
C TYR A 37 -6.77 -3.70 -9.97
N VAL A 38 -7.23 -3.82 -8.72
CA VAL A 38 -8.29 -2.94 -8.20
C VAL A 38 -7.73 -1.52 -8.12
N GLY A 39 -8.45 -0.54 -8.65
CA GLY A 39 -8.04 0.86 -8.60
C GLY A 39 -6.85 1.18 -9.53
N THR A 40 -5.79 1.80 -8.99
CA THR A 40 -4.61 2.22 -9.77
C THR A 40 -3.32 1.69 -9.17
N ARG A 41 -2.34 1.35 -10.01
CA ARG A 41 -1.05 0.79 -9.58
C ARG A 41 0.12 1.44 -10.32
N CYS A 42 1.21 1.70 -9.62
CA CYS A 42 2.48 2.12 -10.22
C CYS A 42 3.50 0.98 -10.04
N GLU A 43 4.01 0.45 -11.15
CA GLU A 43 5.08 -0.53 -11.17
C GLU A 43 6.36 0.16 -11.62
N LYS A 44 7.20 0.54 -10.65
CA LYS A 44 8.40 1.34 -10.89
C LYS A 44 9.46 0.62 -11.71
N ARG A 45 9.63 -0.68 -11.46
CA ARG A 45 10.64 -1.51 -12.13
C ARG A 45 10.40 -1.54 -13.63
N ASP A 46 9.15 -1.82 -14.02
CA ASP A 46 8.77 -2.00 -15.42
C ASP A 46 8.27 -0.69 -16.07
N ARG A 47 8.25 0.40 -15.29
CA ARG A 47 7.77 1.74 -15.66
C ARG A 47 6.36 1.73 -16.25
N ARG A 48 5.45 1.07 -15.54
CA ARG A 48 4.03 0.96 -15.94
C ARG A 48 3.12 1.59 -14.89
N ILE A 49 2.12 2.32 -15.34
CA ILE A 49 1.02 2.80 -14.51
C ILE A 49 -0.26 2.16 -15.02
N TYR A 50 -0.89 1.37 -14.16
CA TYR A 50 -2.14 0.69 -14.46
C TYR A 50 -3.32 1.49 -13.90
N ILE A 51 -4.34 1.68 -14.72
CA ILE A 51 -5.60 2.31 -14.37
C ILE A 51 -6.73 1.31 -14.63
N ASN A 52 -7.50 0.98 -13.60
CA ASN A 52 -8.64 0.08 -13.75
C ASN A 52 -9.79 0.78 -14.52
N PRO A 53 -10.41 0.12 -15.52
CA PRO A 53 -11.47 0.71 -16.33
C PRO A 53 -12.76 1.03 -15.54
N SER A 54 -12.98 0.41 -14.37
CA SER A 54 -14.12 0.72 -13.49
C SER A 54 -14.03 2.09 -12.82
N ILE A 55 -12.86 2.74 -12.87
CA ILE A 55 -12.65 4.06 -12.27
C ILE A 55 -13.39 5.11 -13.09
N ALA A 56 -14.26 5.87 -12.43
CA ALA A 56 -14.98 6.96 -13.09
C ALA A 56 -13.99 7.97 -13.71
N PRO A 57 -14.17 8.41 -14.98
CA PRO A 57 -13.21 9.27 -15.66
C PRO A 57 -12.84 10.55 -14.89
N ARG A 58 -13.78 11.11 -14.12
CA ARG A 58 -13.58 12.32 -13.30
C ARG A 58 -12.51 12.16 -12.20
N ILE A 59 -12.31 10.95 -11.68
CA ILE A 59 -11.34 10.67 -10.61
C ILE A 59 -10.00 10.11 -11.15
N VAL A 60 -9.90 9.83 -12.47
CA VAL A 60 -8.64 9.36 -13.06
C VAL A 60 -7.51 10.40 -12.96
N PRO A 61 -7.72 11.71 -13.25
CA PRO A 61 -6.65 12.70 -13.14
C PRO A 61 -5.95 12.79 -11.77
N PRO A 62 -6.67 12.91 -10.63
CA PRO A 62 -6.01 12.91 -9.32
C PRO A 62 -5.30 11.59 -9.02
N LEU A 63 -5.89 10.44 -9.38
CA LEU A 63 -5.26 9.13 -9.16
C LEU A 63 -4.00 8.95 -10.01
N LEU A 64 -3.98 9.46 -11.23
CA LEU A 64 -2.78 9.43 -12.07
C LEU A 64 -1.66 10.27 -11.45
N LEU A 65 -1.96 11.48 -10.97
CA LEU A 65 -0.99 12.33 -10.27
C LEU A 65 -0.44 11.66 -9.01
N HIS A 66 -1.29 10.97 -8.23
CA HIS A 66 -0.87 10.17 -7.09
C HIS A 66 0.16 9.09 -7.49
N LYS A 67 -0.07 8.39 -8.61
CA LYS A 67 0.87 7.37 -9.11
C LYS A 67 2.14 7.96 -9.72
N MET A 68 2.06 9.15 -10.30
CA MET A 68 3.24 9.90 -10.74
C MET A 68 4.07 10.40 -9.54
N ALA A 69 3.44 10.83 -8.44
CA ALA A 69 4.15 11.15 -7.20
C ALA A 69 4.90 9.93 -6.65
N HIS A 70 4.31 8.74 -6.73
CA HIS A 70 5.04 7.50 -6.48
C HIS A 70 6.23 7.38 -7.42
N ALA A 71 6.06 7.49 -8.73
CA ALA A 71 7.14 7.41 -9.71
C ALA A 71 8.28 8.42 -9.50
N ALA A 72 8.00 9.58 -8.89
CA ALA A 72 8.95 10.66 -8.67
C ALA A 72 9.93 10.42 -7.50
N VAL A 73 9.52 9.63 -6.49
CA VAL A 73 10.28 9.47 -5.24
C VAL A 73 10.85 8.06 -5.10
N ARG A 74 11.87 7.91 -4.23
CA ARG A 74 12.38 6.59 -3.83
C ARG A 74 11.46 5.96 -2.77
N GLY A 75 11.22 4.65 -2.86
CA GLY A 75 10.33 3.90 -1.96
C GLY A 75 8.92 3.66 -2.54
N ASN A 76 8.19 2.67 -2.05
CA ASN A 76 6.90 2.23 -2.64
C ASN A 76 5.66 2.61 -1.81
N ALA A 77 5.87 3.29 -0.69
CA ALA A 77 4.82 3.62 0.28
C ALA A 77 4.63 5.15 0.38
N HIS A 78 3.57 5.55 1.07
CA HIS A 78 3.20 6.95 1.34
C HIS A 78 4.03 7.59 2.47
N GLY A 79 5.34 7.32 2.47
CA GLY A 79 6.29 7.86 3.45
C GLY A 79 6.53 9.37 3.29
N LYS A 80 7.43 9.94 4.11
CA LYS A 80 7.71 11.38 4.13
C LYS A 80 7.99 11.95 2.73
N LEU A 81 8.86 11.31 1.95
CA LEU A 81 9.22 11.78 0.60
C LEU A 81 8.00 11.87 -0.33
N TRP A 82 7.10 10.87 -0.29
CA TRP A 82 5.89 10.89 -1.09
C TRP A 82 4.92 11.98 -0.62
N ARG A 83 4.77 12.16 0.70
CA ARG A 83 3.94 13.25 1.25
C ARG A 83 4.46 14.62 0.85
N ASP A 84 5.76 14.87 1.02
CA ASP A 84 6.42 16.11 0.62
C ASP A 84 6.16 16.40 -0.88
N GLU A 85 6.17 15.35 -1.71
CA GLU A 85 5.88 15.44 -3.14
C GLU A 85 4.40 15.77 -3.41
N MET A 86 3.47 15.13 -2.71
CA MET A 86 2.04 15.46 -2.82
C MET A 86 1.74 16.89 -2.37
N GLU A 87 2.35 17.36 -1.28
CA GLU A 87 2.24 18.74 -0.81
C GLU A 87 2.79 19.72 -1.84
N ARG A 88 3.92 19.38 -2.47
CA ARG A 88 4.47 20.17 -3.58
C ARG A 88 3.50 20.25 -4.75
N LEU A 89 2.88 19.13 -5.16
CA LEU A 89 1.87 19.11 -6.22
C LEU A 89 0.66 19.99 -5.87
N ILE A 90 0.15 19.89 -4.64
CA ILE A 90 -0.96 20.74 -4.16
C ILE A 90 -0.58 22.22 -4.21
N ARG A 91 0.61 22.59 -3.72
CA ARG A 91 1.12 23.98 -3.78
C ARG A 91 1.24 24.51 -5.21
N MET A 92 1.49 23.63 -6.19
CA MET A 92 1.50 23.97 -7.61
C MET A 92 0.10 24.01 -8.25
N GLY A 93 -0.97 23.87 -7.47
CA GLY A 93 -2.35 23.89 -7.95
C GLY A 93 -2.76 22.61 -8.67
N ALA A 94 -2.14 21.47 -8.38
CA ALA A 94 -2.59 20.19 -8.91
C ALA A 94 -4.01 19.85 -8.42
N PRO A 95 -4.85 19.20 -9.25
CA PRO A 95 -6.24 18.88 -8.91
C PRO A 95 -6.33 17.68 -7.95
N LEU A 96 -5.78 17.84 -6.74
CA LEU A 96 -5.65 16.82 -5.69
C LEU A 96 -6.50 17.16 -4.45
N LYS A 97 -7.60 17.91 -4.62
CA LYS A 97 -8.45 18.34 -3.49
C LYS A 97 -8.92 17.13 -2.67
N GLY A 98 -8.60 17.12 -1.38
CA GLY A 98 -8.99 16.07 -0.43
C GLY A 98 -8.06 14.86 -0.34
N GLU A 99 -7.09 14.68 -1.25
CA GLU A 99 -6.19 13.50 -1.23
C GLU A 99 -5.28 13.50 0.00
N LEU A 100 -4.65 14.63 0.35
CA LEU A 100 -3.72 14.69 1.48
C LEU A 100 -4.42 14.48 2.83
N ALA A 101 -5.68 14.88 2.98
CA ALA A 101 -6.45 14.68 4.20
C ALA A 101 -6.73 13.18 4.47
N ALA A 102 -6.92 12.38 3.42
CA ALA A 102 -7.08 10.93 3.54
C ALA A 102 -5.79 10.20 4.00
N TYR A 103 -4.64 10.88 3.95
CA TYR A 103 -3.32 10.33 4.31
C TYR A 103 -2.55 11.20 5.31
N SER A 104 -3.23 12.12 6.03
CA SER A 104 -2.62 12.93 7.09
C SER A 104 -2.01 12.02 8.16
N PRO A 105 -0.88 12.38 8.79
CA PRO A 105 -0.40 11.71 10.00
C PRO A 105 -1.46 11.60 11.10
N GLU A 106 -2.43 12.53 11.17
CA GLU A 106 -3.58 12.43 12.10
C GLU A 106 -4.57 11.32 11.70
N ALA A 107 -4.59 10.90 10.43
CA ALA A 107 -5.39 9.78 9.93
C ALA A 107 -4.72 8.40 10.14
N ALA A 108 -3.40 8.36 10.31
CA ALA A 108 -2.61 7.32 11.01
C ALA A 108 -1.11 7.51 10.63
N PRO A 109 -0.19 7.69 11.57
CA PRO A 109 1.23 7.66 11.25
C PRO A 109 1.59 6.27 10.72
N GLN A 110 2.33 6.14 9.61
CA GLN A 110 2.93 4.85 9.18
C GLN A 110 4.34 4.72 9.76
N THR A 111 4.44 4.65 11.08
CA THR A 111 5.69 4.43 11.82
C THR A 111 5.84 2.94 12.16
N PRO A 112 7.05 2.45 12.47
CA PRO A 112 7.18 1.11 13.02
C PRO A 112 6.28 0.87 14.24
N ALA A 113 6.10 1.88 15.10
CA ALA A 113 5.28 1.77 16.30
C ALA A 113 3.78 1.55 15.99
N SER A 114 3.26 2.17 14.93
CA SER A 114 1.86 2.00 14.51
C SER A 114 1.62 0.80 13.62
N ILE A 115 2.64 0.36 12.86
CA ILE A 115 2.52 -0.82 11.98
C ILE A 115 2.68 -2.12 12.77
N LEU A 116 3.52 -2.14 13.82
CA LEU A 116 3.81 -3.35 14.61
C LEU A 116 2.56 -4.01 15.24
N PRO A 117 1.61 -3.26 15.83
CA PRO A 117 0.34 -3.81 16.32
C PRO A 117 -0.45 -4.60 15.27
N GLU A 118 -0.41 -4.19 14.00
CA GLU A 118 -1.19 -4.90 12.98
C GLU A 118 -0.70 -6.32 12.68
N PHE A 119 0.57 -6.62 12.98
CA PHE A 119 1.09 -7.98 12.90
C PHE A 119 0.61 -8.84 14.06
N PHE A 120 0.34 -8.23 15.22
CA PHE A 120 -0.32 -8.88 16.35
C PHE A 120 -1.80 -9.15 16.01
N ASP A 121 -2.52 -8.15 15.51
CA ASP A 121 -3.94 -8.28 15.18
C ASP A 121 -4.18 -9.35 14.12
N ALA A 122 -3.38 -9.36 13.04
CA ALA A 122 -3.45 -10.39 12.02
C ALA A 122 -3.24 -11.81 12.59
N ALA A 123 -2.33 -11.96 13.56
CA ALA A 123 -2.11 -13.23 14.23
C ALA A 123 -3.26 -13.65 15.15
N PHE A 124 -3.88 -12.68 15.82
CA PHE A 124 -4.97 -12.92 16.77
C PHE A 124 -6.31 -13.18 16.08
N GLN A 125 -6.60 -12.47 15.00
CA GLN A 125 -7.91 -12.48 14.35
C GLN A 125 -8.03 -13.52 13.22
N THR A 126 -6.91 -14.06 12.72
CA THR A 126 -6.92 -14.92 11.53
C THR A 126 -6.06 -16.17 11.69
N ASP A 127 -6.32 -17.17 10.83
CA ASP A 127 -5.51 -18.38 10.70
C ASP A 127 -4.30 -18.25 9.78
N GLN A 128 -4.04 -17.04 9.29
CA GLN A 128 -2.92 -16.81 8.39
C GLN A 128 -1.59 -17.15 9.06
N THR A 129 -0.77 -17.90 8.35
CA THR A 129 0.60 -18.21 8.73
C THR A 129 1.45 -16.93 8.76
N TRP A 130 2.57 -16.99 9.48
CA TRP A 130 3.53 -15.90 9.49
C TRP A 130 4.01 -15.53 8.09
N ARG A 131 4.18 -16.53 7.21
CA ARG A 131 4.64 -16.30 5.85
C ARG A 131 3.62 -15.49 5.05
N GLU A 132 2.33 -15.78 5.20
CA GLU A 132 1.23 -15.07 4.54
C GLU A 132 1.06 -13.66 5.10
N VAL A 133 1.03 -13.51 6.43
CA VAL A 133 0.94 -12.19 7.07
C VAL A 133 2.14 -11.32 6.71
N TRP A 134 3.35 -11.88 6.79
CA TRP A 134 4.57 -11.17 6.41
C TRP A 134 4.53 -10.77 4.94
N ARG A 135 4.26 -11.70 4.02
CA ARG A 135 4.23 -11.40 2.59
C ARG A 135 3.18 -10.34 2.24
N ARG A 136 2.00 -10.36 2.89
CA ARG A 136 0.93 -9.39 2.65
C ARG A 136 1.23 -8.02 3.27
N LYS A 137 1.39 -7.96 4.59
CA LYS A 137 1.55 -6.70 5.33
C LYS A 137 2.91 -6.05 5.11
N ALA A 138 3.99 -6.84 5.06
CA ALA A 138 5.32 -6.27 4.79
C ALA A 138 5.41 -5.70 3.36
N TYR A 139 4.67 -6.26 2.41
CA TYR A 139 4.52 -5.69 1.07
C TYR A 139 3.67 -4.41 1.07
N GLU A 140 2.54 -4.40 1.80
CA GLU A 140 1.66 -3.25 1.99
C GLU A 140 2.41 -2.02 2.53
N TYR A 141 3.31 -2.24 3.50
CA TYR A 141 4.12 -1.19 4.12
C TYR A 141 5.50 -0.98 3.48
N GLY A 142 5.82 -1.67 2.39
CA GLY A 142 7.06 -1.47 1.64
C GLY A 142 8.34 -2.01 2.30
N PHE A 143 8.23 -2.98 3.20
CA PHE A 143 9.36 -3.70 3.81
C PHE A 143 9.86 -4.89 2.97
N THR A 144 9.06 -5.38 2.01
CA THR A 144 9.44 -6.51 1.16
C THR A 144 9.00 -6.36 -0.29
N ASP A 145 9.65 -7.10 -1.18
CA ASP A 145 9.17 -7.30 -2.55
C ASP A 145 7.92 -8.22 -2.62
N LYS A 146 7.36 -8.43 -3.82
CA LYS A 146 6.17 -9.29 -4.06
C LYS A 146 6.36 -10.77 -3.69
N THR A 147 7.62 -11.20 -3.50
CA THR A 147 8.00 -12.55 -3.07
C THR A 147 8.20 -12.65 -1.56
N GLY A 148 8.19 -11.51 -0.85
CA GLY A 148 8.42 -11.42 0.59
C GLY A 148 9.89 -11.27 0.97
N ARG A 149 10.79 -11.01 0.02
CA ARG A 149 12.22 -10.78 0.30
C ARG A 149 12.45 -9.40 0.87
N VAL A 150 13.36 -9.34 1.83
CA VAL A 150 13.74 -8.12 2.56
C VAL A 150 14.76 -7.35 1.73
N GLU A 151 14.51 -6.06 1.50
CA GLU A 151 15.34 -5.25 0.60
C GLU A 151 16.54 -4.57 1.28
N ASN A 152 16.52 -4.42 2.61
CA ASN A 152 17.60 -3.75 3.36
C ASN A 152 17.64 -4.12 4.86
N GLN A 153 18.71 -3.68 5.54
CA GLN A 153 18.94 -3.96 6.96
C GLN A 153 17.85 -3.39 7.88
N TYR A 154 17.26 -2.25 7.53
CA TYR A 154 16.15 -1.66 8.27
C TYR A 154 14.90 -2.55 8.24
N ALA A 155 14.52 -3.05 7.06
CA ALA A 155 13.43 -4.00 6.91
C ALA A 155 13.74 -5.36 7.59
N ALA A 156 15.01 -5.77 7.64
CA ALA A 156 15.42 -6.96 8.38
C ALA A 156 15.22 -6.80 9.90
N GLN A 157 15.55 -5.63 10.46
CA GLN A 157 15.29 -5.33 11.86
C GLN A 157 13.80 -5.24 12.15
N PHE A 158 13.04 -4.59 11.26
CA PHE A 158 11.58 -4.52 11.36
C PHE A 158 10.94 -5.91 11.36
N ARG A 159 11.38 -6.81 10.46
CA ARG A 159 10.92 -8.20 10.39
C ARG A 159 11.02 -8.93 11.73
N ARG A 160 12.13 -8.73 12.47
CA ARG A 160 12.31 -9.35 13.80
C ARG A 160 11.30 -8.79 14.82
N LYS A 161 11.04 -7.49 14.79
CA LYS A 161 10.04 -6.85 15.65
C LYS A 161 8.61 -7.31 15.30
N ALA A 162 8.27 -7.33 14.01
CA ALA A 162 6.98 -7.81 13.51
C ALA A 162 6.75 -9.30 13.84
N ARG A 163 7.79 -10.13 13.71
CA ARG A 163 7.72 -11.55 14.09
C ARG A 163 7.35 -11.74 15.56
N ARG A 164 7.93 -10.94 16.45
CA ARG A 164 7.63 -10.98 17.89
C ARG A 164 6.16 -10.63 18.17
N GLN A 165 5.64 -9.58 17.53
CA GLN A 165 4.23 -9.20 17.67
C GLN A 165 3.29 -10.30 17.17
N TRP A 166 3.58 -10.88 15.99
CA TRP A 166 2.80 -12.00 15.46
C TRP A 166 2.79 -13.21 16.40
N MET A 167 3.94 -13.59 16.97
CA MET A 167 4.03 -14.71 17.91
C MET A 167 3.20 -14.46 19.17
N ARG A 168 3.22 -13.21 19.69
CA ARG A 168 2.41 -12.82 20.84
C ARG A 168 0.91 -12.93 20.55
N GLY A 169 0.46 -12.46 19.39
CA GLY A 169 -0.95 -12.59 18.97
C GLY A 169 -1.40 -14.04 18.79
N ARG A 170 -0.56 -14.90 18.19
CA ARG A 170 -0.85 -16.34 18.07
C ARG A 170 -0.99 -17.04 19.41
N ARG A 171 -0.17 -16.67 20.40
CA ARG A 171 -0.24 -17.26 21.74
C ARG A 171 -1.57 -16.93 22.40
N LEU A 172 -1.94 -15.65 22.42
CA LEU A 172 -3.19 -15.20 23.03
C LEU A 172 -4.43 -15.76 22.33
N ARG A 173 -4.39 -15.94 21.01
CA ARG A 173 -5.49 -16.57 20.28
C ARG A 173 -5.72 -18.02 20.72
N ARG A 174 -4.64 -18.79 20.93
CA ARG A 174 -4.74 -20.17 21.43
C ARG A 174 -5.37 -20.18 22.82
N GLU A 175 -4.87 -19.33 23.71
CA GLU A 175 -5.40 -19.18 25.07
C GLU A 175 -6.91 -18.81 25.04
N ASP A 176 -7.34 -17.87 24.20
CA ASP A 176 -8.76 -17.48 24.04
C ASP A 176 -9.62 -18.62 23.50
N LEU A 177 -9.15 -19.36 22.48
CA LEU A 177 -9.87 -20.50 21.93
C LEU A 177 -10.03 -21.63 22.96
N GLU A 178 -8.96 -21.97 23.68
CA GLU A 178 -8.99 -22.98 24.75
C GLU A 178 -9.96 -22.58 25.87
N LEU A 179 -9.98 -21.29 26.23
CA LEU A 179 -10.91 -20.78 27.24
C LEU A 179 -12.36 -20.92 26.77
N ARG A 180 -12.66 -20.52 25.52
CA ARG A 180 -14.00 -20.65 24.94
C ARG A 180 -14.45 -22.10 24.90
N GLU A 181 -13.61 -23.02 24.44
CA GLU A 181 -13.92 -24.44 24.42
C GLU A 181 -14.26 -24.99 25.82
N ARG A 182 -13.49 -24.60 26.85
CA ARG A 182 -13.77 -24.97 28.25
C ARG A 182 -15.12 -24.41 28.73
N PHE A 183 -15.42 -23.15 28.41
CA PHE A 183 -16.71 -22.54 28.76
C PHE A 183 -17.90 -23.21 28.07
N PHE A 184 -17.75 -23.53 26.78
CA PHE A 184 -18.80 -24.24 26.02
C PHE A 184 -19.03 -25.66 26.55
N ARG A 185 -17.96 -26.42 26.87
CA ARG A 185 -18.07 -27.76 27.43
C ARG A 185 -18.79 -27.76 28.78
N LYS A 186 -18.44 -26.84 29.69
CA LYS A 186 -19.13 -26.69 30.99
C LYS A 186 -20.62 -26.36 30.86
N LYS A 187 -21.04 -25.65 29.81
CA LYS A 187 -22.46 -25.36 29.56
C LYS A 187 -23.27 -26.55 29.03
N GLN A 188 -22.63 -27.56 28.45
CA GLN A 188 -23.30 -28.77 27.96
C GLN A 188 -23.41 -29.86 29.03
N GLU A 189 -22.65 -29.74 30.12
CA GLU A 189 -22.66 -30.65 31.28
C GLU A 189 -23.62 -30.18 32.40
N MET A 190 -24.24 -29.01 32.24
CA MET A 190 -25.33 -28.47 33.08
C MET A 190 -26.68 -28.66 32.38
#